data_AF-B3S759-F1
#
_entry.id   AF-B3S759-F1
#
_cell.length_a   1.000
_cell.length_b   1.000
_cell.length_c   1.000
_cell.angle_alpha   90.00
_cell.angle_beta   90.00
_cell.angle_gamma   90.00
#
_symmetry.space_group_name_H-M   'P 1'
#
loop_
_entity.id
_entity.type
_entity.pdbx_description
1 polymer ?
#
loop_
_entity_poly.entity_id
_entity_poly.type
_entity_poly.pdbx_seq_one_letter_code
_entity_poly.pdbx_strand_id
1 'polypeptide(L)' 'RYFCDYCDTFLTHDSPSVRKTHNSGRKHKDNVRLYYQQWYDENIRDQVAQGIQSPAFQQ' A
#
# COMPACT_ATOMS: atom_id res chain seq x y z
N ARG A 1 20.05 9.19 4.36
CA ARG A 1 19.82 7.84 3.79
C ARG A 1 18.32 7.63 3.81
N TYR A 2 17.72 7.31 2.67
CA TYR A 2 16.27 7.14 2.54
C TYR A 2 15.93 5.66 2.40
N PHE A 3 15.02 5.19 3.24
CA PHE A 3 14.43 3.87 3.17
C PHE A 3 13.01 4.02 2.66
N CYS A 4 12.59 3.14 1.75
CA CYS A 4 11.21 3.10 1.28
C CYS A 4 10.52 1.88 1.88
N ASP A 5 9.56 2.10 2.78
CA ASP A 5 8.81 1.04 3.45
C ASP A 5 8.02 0.17 2.46
N TYR A 6 7.42 0.77 1.43
CA TYR A 6 6.69 0.02 0.40
C TYR A 6 7.58 -0.87 -0.47
N CYS A 7 8.87 -0.55 -0.59
CA CYS A 7 9.81 -1.29 -1.43
C CYS A 7 10.79 -2.15 -0.63
N ASP A 8 10.76 -2.06 0.70
CA ASP A 8 11.70 -2.67 1.65
C ASP A 8 13.16 -2.51 1.19
N THR A 9 13.55 -1.29 0.83
CA THR A 9 14.86 -1.04 0.22
C THR A 9 15.42 0.33 0.57
N PHE A 10 16.73 0.38 0.75
CA PHE A 10 17.48 1.61 0.91
C PHE A 10 17.87 2.19 -0.45
N LEU A 11 17.65 3.49 -0.62
CA LEU A 11 18.17 4.21 -1.77
C LEU A 11 19.69 4.43 -1.60
N THR A 12 20.43 4.12 -2.67
CA THR A 12 21.90 4.28 -2.72
C THR A 12 22.34 5.72 -2.53
N HIS A 13 21.57 6.66 -3.11
CA HIS A 13 21.79 8.10 -2.94
C HIS A 13 20.50 8.80 -2.53
N ASP A 14 20.58 9.55 -1.44
CA ASP A 14 19.46 10.26 -0.84
C ASP A 14 19.33 11.68 -1.41
N SER A 15 19.15 11.79 -2.72
CA SER A 15 18.93 13.07 -3.40
C SER A 15 17.45 13.27 -3.75
N PRO A 16 16.94 14.51 -3.82
CA PRO A 16 15.55 14.79 -4.19
C PRO A 16 15.16 14.18 -5.55
N SER A 17 16.08 14.23 -6.52
CA SER A 17 15.87 13.67 -7.86
C SER A 17 15.73 12.15 -7.82
N VAL A 18 16.61 11.45 -7.06
CA VAL A 18 16.54 9.99 -6.93
C VAL A 18 15.25 9.57 -6.22
N ARG A 19 14.86 10.28 -5.15
CA ARG A 19 13.56 10.03 -4.47
C ARG A 19 12.38 10.23 -5.41
N LYS A 20 12.37 11.29 -6.21
CA LYS A 20 11.31 11.56 -7.19
C LYS A 20 11.23 10.44 -8.25
N THR A 21 12.37 10.00 -8.78
CA THR A 21 12.42 8.90 -9.75
C THR A 21 11.97 7.58 -9.14
N HIS A 22 12.40 7.29 -7.90
CA HIS A 22 11.96 6.10 -7.17
C HIS A 22 10.44 6.09 -6.95
N ASN A 23 9.87 7.17 -6.39
CA ASN A 23 8.45 7.28 -6.07
C ASN A 23 7.56 7.27 -7.34
N SER A 24 8.07 7.80 -8.46
CA SER A 24 7.35 7.78 -9.74
C SER A 24 7.52 6.47 -10.52
N GLY A 25 8.46 5.61 -10.10
CA GLY A 25 8.78 4.33 -10.71
C GLY A 25 7.68 3.29 -10.60
N ARG A 26 7.65 2.37 -11.56
CA ARG A 26 6.60 1.35 -11.67
C ARG A 26 6.52 0.45 -10.44
N LYS A 27 7.67 -0.08 -10.00
CA LYS A 27 7.77 -0.97 -8.83
C LYS A 27 7.17 -0.34 -7.57
N HIS A 28 7.55 0.90 -7.27
CA HIS A 28 7.03 1.61 -6.10
C HIS A 28 5.50 1.77 -6.17
N LYS A 29 4.98 2.21 -7.32
CA LYS A 29 3.53 2.38 -7.52
C LYS A 29 2.75 1.07 -7.39
N ASP A 30 3.27 -0.02 -7.94
CA ASP A 30 2.64 -1.33 -7.86
C ASP A 30 2.64 -1.85 -6.41
N ASN A 31 3.75 -1.67 -5.67
CA ASN A 31 3.83 -2.04 -4.26
C ASN A 31 2.88 -1.21 -3.39
N VAL A 32 2.79 0.10 -3.62
CA VAL A 32 1.84 0.99 -2.92
C VAL A 32 0.40 0.53 -3.18
N ARG A 33 0.08 0.20 -4.44
CA ARG A 33 -1.26 -0.31 -4.79
C ARG A 33 -1.56 -1.62 -4.08
N LEU A 34 -0.62 -2.57 -4.08
CA LEU A 34 -0.79 -3.86 -3.42
C LEU A 34 -0.97 -3.70 -1.91
N TYR A 35 -0.19 -2.83 -1.28
CA TYR A 35 -0.29 -2.52 0.14
C TYR A 35 -1.70 -2.06 0.53
N TYR A 36 -2.25 -1.08 -0.19
CA TYR A 36 -3.61 -0.59 0.11
C TYR A 36 -4.70 -1.60 -0.24
N GLN A 37 -4.49 -2.44 -1.25
CA GLN A 37 -5.41 -3.52 -1.57
C GLN A 37 -5.48 -4.56 -0.44
N GLN A 38 -4.31 -5.01 0.05
CA GLN A 38 -4.22 -5.94 1.18
C GLN A 38 -4.83 -5.33 2.44
N TRP A 39 -4.50 -4.07 2.74
CA TRP A 39 -5.05 -3.36 3.89
C TRP A 39 -6.59 -3.26 3.84
N TYR A 40 -7.16 -3.00 2.66
CA TYR A 40 -8.60 -2.96 2.49
C TYR A 40 -9.26 -4.33 2.69
N ASP A 41 -8.66 -5.39 2.12
CA ASP A 41 -9.15 -6.76 2.28
C ASP A 41 -9.10 -7.21 3.75
N GLU A 42 -8.04 -6.87 4.47
CA GLU A 42 -7.92 -7.11 5.92
C GLU A 42 -8.96 -6.32 6.70
N ASN A 43 -9.14 -5.03 6.39
CA ASN A 43 -10.12 -4.20 7.07
C ASN A 43 -11.56 -4.69 6.85
N ILE A 44 -11.91 -5.17 5.64
CA ILE A 44 -13.20 -5.83 5.39
C ILE A 44 -13.33 -7.10 6.22
N ARG A 45 -12.28 -7.94 6.25
CA ARG A 45 -12.30 -9.18 7.04
C ARG A 45 -12.55 -8.90 8.51
N ASP A 46 -11.91 -7.86 9.05
CA ASP A 46 -12.12 -7.44 10.45
C ASP A 46 -13.54 -6.93 10.68
N GLN A 47 -14.09 -6.13 9.76
CA GLN A 47 -15.48 -5.65 9.87
C GLN A 47 -16.50 -6.80 9.81
N VAL A 48 -16.29 -7.78 8.93
CA VAL A 48 -17.12 -8.99 8.84
C VAL A 48 -16.99 -9.83 10.11
N ALA A 49 -15.77 -10.01 10.63
CA ALA A 49 -15.52 -10.73 11.88
C ALA A 49 -16.20 -10.06 13.09
N GLN A 50 -16.29 -8.73 13.09
CA GLN A 50 -17.00 -7.94 14.10
C GLN A 50 -18.53 -7.95 13.92
N GLY A 51 -19.07 -8.69 12.94
CA GLY A 51 -20.51 -8.83 12.73
C GLY A 51 -21.18 -7.57 12.17
N ILE A 52 -20.42 -6.62 11.64
CA ILE A 52 -20.95 -5.43 10.97
C ILE A 52 -21.38 -5.86 9.56
N GLN A 53 -22.62 -6.35 9.44
CA GLN A 53 -23.20 -6.67 8.15
C GLN A 53 -23.35 -5.40 7.31
N SER A 54 -22.57 -5.30 6.23
CA SER A 54 -22.85 -4.31 5.19
C SER A 54 -24.21 -4.61 4.56
N PRO A 55 -25.14 -3.65 4.42
CA PRO A 55 -26.49 -3.87 3.93
C PRO A 55 -26.58 -4.19 2.41
N ALA A 56 -25.46 -4.51 1.76
CA ALA A 56 -25.38 -4.68 0.31
C ALA A 56 -25.69 -6.12 -0.18
N PHE A 57 -26.05 -7.04 0.71
CA PHE A 57 -26.38 -8.44 0.34
C PHE A 57 -27.84 -8.80 0.63
N GLN A 58 -28.76 -7.92 0.22
CA GLN A 58 -30.16 -8.26 0.01
C GLN A 58 -30.57 -7.72 -1.37
N GLN A 59 -30.36 -8.53 -2.41
CA GLN A 59 -31.25 -8.57 -3.57
C GLN A 59 -31.57 -10.04 -3.86
#